data_AF-A0A8G0ZX38-F1
#
_entry.id   AF-A0A8G0ZX38-F1
#
_cell.length_a   1.000
_cell.length_b   1.000
_cell.length_c   1.000
_cell.angle_alpha   90.00
_cell.angle_beta   90.00
_cell.angle_gamma   90.00
#
_symmetry.space_group_name_H-M   'P 1'
#
loop_
_entity.id
_entity.type
_entity.pdbx_description
1 polymer ?
#
loop_
_entity_poly.entity_id
_entity_poly.type
_entity_poly.pdbx_seq_one_letter_code
_entity_poly.pdbx_strand_id
1 'polypeptide(L)'
;MSLAATLRLRHCAPLGGVALLAACAATPGAGPSGNAAAGTFPVSVGDAAFAATVTPGVPGLRPTAQGGVPVAGMTVTVRREATPLGQDEGKLAKDAAAAGCSAARGRFDGRAFGVYAGGGLWQFAGACA
;
A
#
# COMPACT_ATOMS: atom_id res chain seq x y z
N MET A 1 10.02 -38.08 -9.48
CA MET A 1 8.66 -38.61 -9.75
C MET A 1 7.82 -37.45 -10.26
N SER A 2 7.53 -37.47 -11.56
CA SER A 2 6.84 -36.44 -12.34
C SER A 2 5.33 -36.51 -12.15
N LEU A 3 4.64 -35.37 -12.22
CA LEU A 3 3.25 -35.30 -12.70
C LEU A 3 3.06 -33.96 -13.43
N ALA A 4 3.14 -34.04 -14.75
CA ALA A 4 2.90 -32.97 -15.70
C ALA A 4 1.39 -32.85 -15.97
N ALA A 5 0.79 -31.72 -15.61
CA ALA A 5 -0.59 -31.41 -15.96
C ALA A 5 -0.62 -30.85 -17.39
N THR A 6 -1.01 -31.71 -18.33
CA THR A 6 -1.14 -31.40 -19.76
C THR A 6 -2.54 -30.82 -20.01
N LEU A 7 -2.66 -29.49 -20.07
CA LEU A 7 -3.92 -28.84 -20.42
C LEU A 7 -4.07 -28.75 -21.95
N ARG A 8 -5.15 -29.33 -22.46
CA ARG A 8 -5.46 -29.46 -23.89
C ARG A 8 -5.85 -28.11 -24.51
N LEU A 9 -5.07 -27.67 -25.49
CA LEU A 9 -5.46 -26.60 -26.43
C LEU A 9 -6.62 -27.08 -27.31
N ARG A 10 -7.77 -26.39 -27.24
CA ARG A 10 -8.80 -26.44 -28.29
C ARG A 10 -8.52 -25.31 -29.30
N HIS A 11 -8.34 -25.72 -30.54
CA HIS A 11 -8.02 -24.89 -31.70
C HIS A 11 -9.20 -24.04 -32.18
N CYS A 12 -8.82 -22.93 -32.82
CA CYS A 12 -9.59 -21.89 -33.51
C CYS A 12 -10.58 -22.37 -34.57
N ALA A 13 -11.59 -21.54 -34.84
CA ALA A 13 -11.84 -21.07 -36.21
C ALA A 13 -12.42 -19.63 -36.22
N PRO A 14 -12.11 -18.82 -37.26
CA PRO A 14 -12.21 -17.35 -37.24
C PRO A 14 -13.36 -16.82 -38.09
N LEU A 15 -13.98 -15.70 -37.70
CA LEU A 15 -14.85 -14.93 -38.59
C LEU A 15 -14.65 -13.43 -38.35
N GLY A 16 -14.09 -12.78 -39.37
CA GLY A 16 -14.28 -11.39 -39.80
C GLY A 16 -14.51 -10.30 -38.77
N GLY A 17 -13.54 -9.40 -38.64
CA GLY A 17 -13.74 -8.10 -37.99
C GLY A 17 -12.49 -7.24 -38.04
N VAL A 18 -12.33 -6.49 -39.14
CA VAL A 18 -11.34 -5.41 -39.24
C VAL A 18 -11.83 -4.24 -38.38
N ALA A 19 -11.16 -4.00 -37.25
CA ALA A 19 -11.10 -2.70 -36.58
C ALA A 19 -9.85 -2.67 -35.69
N LEU A 20 -8.71 -2.36 -36.32
CA LEU A 20 -7.47 -2.00 -35.65
C LEU A 20 -7.64 -0.60 -35.05
N LEU A 21 -8.06 -0.53 -33.79
CA LEU A 21 -7.75 0.60 -32.92
C LEU A 21 -7.11 0.04 -31.66
N ALA A 22 -5.78 0.17 -31.63
CA ALA A 22 -4.90 -0.29 -30.58
C ALA A 22 -5.40 0.19 -29.21
N ALA A 23 -5.99 -0.72 -28.44
CA ALA A 23 -6.21 -0.51 -27.03
C ALA A 23 -4.82 -0.42 -26.39
N CYS A 24 -4.39 0.81 -26.12
CA CYS A 24 -3.27 1.09 -25.26
C CYS A 24 -3.67 0.61 -23.86
N ALA A 25 -3.41 -0.67 -23.58
CA ALA A 25 -3.45 -1.19 -22.23
C ALA A 25 -2.32 -0.47 -21.49
N ALA A 26 -2.65 0.68 -20.91
CA ALA A 26 -1.80 1.39 -19.98
C ALA A 26 -1.51 0.40 -18.85
N THR A 27 -0.37 -0.27 -18.96
CA THR A 27 0.20 -1.06 -17.88
C THR A 27 0.44 -0.05 -16.77
N PRO A 28 -0.19 -0.15 -15.58
CA PRO A 28 0.18 0.73 -14.50
C PRO A 28 1.66 0.49 -14.26
N GLY A 29 2.47 1.51 -14.50
CA GLY A 29 3.90 1.46 -14.26
C GLY A 29 4.10 1.09 -12.79
N ALA A 30 4.56 -0.13 -12.55
CA ALA A 30 5.22 -0.48 -11.31
C ALA A 30 6.48 0.39 -11.26
N GLY A 31 6.34 1.58 -10.67
CA GLY A 31 7.47 2.44 -10.36
C GLY A 31 8.45 1.69 -9.45
N PRO A 32 9.71 2.12 -9.41
CA PRO A 32 10.80 1.38 -8.77
C PRO A 32 10.46 1.11 -7.31
N SER A 33 10.23 -0.15 -7.01
CA SER A 33 10.00 -0.67 -5.68
C SER A 33 11.33 -0.62 -4.93
N GLY A 34 11.56 0.44 -4.15
CA GLY A 34 12.37 0.29 -2.95
C GLY A 34 11.57 -0.61 -2.02
N ASN A 35 11.74 -1.92 -2.10
CA ASN A 35 10.88 -2.83 -1.34
C ASN A 35 11.16 -2.64 0.16
N ALA A 36 10.36 -1.80 0.82
CA ALA A 36 10.30 -1.74 2.26
C ALA A 36 10.12 -3.16 2.82
N ALA A 37 10.79 -3.47 3.92
CA ALA A 37 10.63 -4.76 4.56
C ALA A 37 9.25 -4.83 5.23
N ALA A 38 8.48 -5.86 4.92
CA ALA A 38 7.27 -6.16 5.68
C ALA A 38 7.65 -6.61 7.10
N GLY A 39 6.86 -6.20 8.09
CA GLY A 39 7.12 -6.53 9.49
C GLY A 39 6.54 -5.51 10.46
N THR A 40 6.74 -5.74 11.75
CA THR A 40 6.39 -4.79 12.82
C THR A 40 7.65 -4.13 13.33
N PHE A 41 7.64 -2.80 13.37
CA PHE A 41 8.75 -1.96 13.76
C PHE A 41 8.35 -1.14 14.99
N PRO A 42 9.03 -1.30 16.14
CA PRO A 42 8.83 -0.42 17.28
C PRO A 42 9.40 0.96 16.95
N VAL A 43 8.62 2.01 17.23
CA VAL A 43 9.02 3.40 16.98
C VAL A 43 8.60 4.31 18.12
N SER A 44 9.36 5.39 18.30
CA SER A 44 9.07 6.43 19.30
C SER A 44 8.84 7.76 18.59
N VAL A 45 7.77 8.47 18.99
CA VAL A 45 7.48 9.83 18.54
C VAL A 45 7.19 10.69 19.76
N GLY A 46 8.09 11.61 20.07
CA GLY A 46 8.11 12.28 21.38
C GLY A 46 8.27 11.25 22.49
N ASP A 47 7.42 11.36 23.52
CA ASP A 47 7.44 10.47 24.69
C ASP A 47 6.54 9.22 24.53
N ALA A 48 5.96 9.00 23.35
CA ALA A 48 5.05 7.88 23.10
C ALA A 48 5.72 6.76 22.28
N ALA A 49 5.46 5.51 22.68
CA ALA A 49 5.88 4.30 22.00
C ALA A 49 4.75 3.72 21.13
N PHE A 50 5.12 3.27 19.93
CA PHE A 50 4.19 2.77 18.93
C PHE A 50 4.74 1.50 18.27
N ALA A 51 3.82 0.64 17.84
CA ALA A 51 4.08 -0.44 16.92
C ALA A 51 3.58 -0.03 15.52
N ALA A 52 4.50 0.09 14.57
CA ALA A 52 4.18 0.34 13.17
C ALA A 52 4.35 -0.96 12.37
N THR A 53 3.26 -1.50 11.83
CA THR A 53 3.28 -2.72 11.03
C THR A 53 3.18 -2.37 9.55
N VAL A 54 4.19 -2.76 8.77
CA VAL A 54 4.27 -2.60 7.33
C VAL A 54 3.90 -3.92 6.66
N THR A 55 2.88 -3.90 5.80
CA THR A 55 2.42 -5.07 5.06
C THR A 55 2.15 -4.75 3.60
N PRO A 56 2.24 -5.74 2.70
CA PRO A 56 1.58 -5.65 1.41
C PRO A 56 0.11 -5.28 1.59
N GLY A 57 -0.43 -4.48 0.69
CA GLY A 57 -1.82 -4.05 0.75
C GLY A 57 -2.30 -3.47 -0.57
N VAL A 58 -3.54 -2.99 -0.57
CA VAL A 58 -4.10 -2.30 -1.74
C VAL A 58 -3.42 -0.93 -1.92
N PRO A 59 -3.38 -0.40 -3.16
CA PRO A 59 -2.98 0.98 -3.39
C PRO A 59 -3.75 1.95 -2.50
N GLY A 60 -3.03 2.94 -1.97
CA GLY A 60 -3.63 4.05 -1.23
C GLY A 60 -4.21 5.12 -2.12
N LEU A 61 -4.64 6.21 -1.51
CA LEU A 61 -5.07 7.41 -2.20
C LEU A 61 -4.27 8.61 -1.70
N ARG A 62 -3.99 9.55 -2.61
CA ARG A 62 -3.43 10.87 -2.30
C ARG A 62 -4.38 11.96 -2.80
N PRO A 63 -4.68 12.99 -2.00
CA PRO A 63 -5.50 14.10 -2.45
C PRO A 63 -4.81 14.91 -3.54
N THR A 64 -5.59 15.29 -4.54
CA THR A 64 -5.23 16.23 -5.60
C THR A 64 -6.42 17.17 -5.84
N ALA A 65 -6.21 18.22 -6.64
CA ALA A 65 -7.28 19.14 -7.02
C ALA A 65 -8.44 18.43 -7.78
N GLN A 66 -8.15 17.34 -8.48
CA GLN A 66 -9.15 16.54 -9.20
C GLN A 66 -9.75 15.38 -8.38
N GLY A 67 -9.40 15.26 -7.09
CA GLY A 67 -9.83 14.16 -6.22
C GLY A 67 -8.69 13.24 -5.79
N GLY A 68 -9.01 12.01 -5.40
CA GLY A 68 -8.03 11.02 -4.94
C GLY A 68 -7.32 10.33 -6.11
N VAL A 69 -5.99 10.39 -6.14
CA VAL A 69 -5.17 9.62 -7.09
C VAL A 69 -4.57 8.40 -6.39
N PRO A 70 -4.59 7.20 -7.01
CA PRO A 70 -3.96 6.02 -6.43
C PRO A 70 -2.47 6.20 -6.18
N VAL A 71 -1.98 5.69 -5.05
CA VAL A 71 -0.54 5.61 -4.73
C VAL A 71 -0.17 4.16 -4.48
N ALA A 72 0.80 3.66 -5.24
CA ALA A 72 1.35 2.33 -5.03
C ALA A 72 2.33 2.34 -3.85
N GLY A 73 2.26 1.30 -3.01
CA GLY A 73 3.13 1.14 -1.87
C GLY A 73 2.56 0.13 -0.89
N MET A 74 3.35 -0.21 0.12
CA MET A 74 2.91 -0.97 1.28
C MET A 74 2.00 -0.14 2.18
N THR A 75 1.16 -0.85 2.91
CA THR A 75 0.29 -0.27 3.94
C THR A 75 1.08 -0.20 5.25
N VAL A 76 1.00 0.94 5.93
CA VAL A 76 1.50 1.08 7.30
C VAL A 76 0.31 1.17 8.23
N THR A 77 0.27 0.31 9.24
CA THR A 77 -0.70 0.39 10.35
C THR A 77 0.01 0.77 11.64
N VAL A 78 -0.62 1.60 12.45
CA VAL A 78 -0.02 2.15 13.67
C VAL A 78 -0.93 1.94 14.85
N ARG A 79 -0.37 1.42 15.94
CA ARG A 79 -0.98 1.40 17.28
C ARG A 79 -0.01 2.00 18.28
N ARG A 80 -0.52 2.74 19.25
CA ARG A 80 0.26 3.13 20.43
C ARG A 80 0.20 2.00 21.47
N GLU A 81 1.32 1.75 22.14
CA GLU A 81 1.45 0.61 23.06
C GLU A 81 0.69 0.82 24.38
N ALA A 82 0.77 2.02 24.95
CA ALA A 82 0.20 2.32 26.27
C ALA A 82 -1.31 2.60 26.25
N THR A 83 -1.78 3.44 25.31
CA THR A 83 -3.19 3.83 25.19
C THR A 83 -3.63 3.76 23.73
N PRO A 84 -4.89 3.39 23.42
CA PRO A 84 -5.41 3.44 22.06
C PRO A 84 -5.33 4.85 21.46
N LEU A 85 -5.06 4.94 20.15
CA LEU A 85 -5.10 6.22 19.44
C LEU A 85 -6.54 6.73 19.25
N GLY A 86 -6.73 8.04 19.39
CA GLY A 86 -7.96 8.75 19.05
C GLY A 86 -8.12 8.98 17.54
N GLN A 87 -9.35 9.31 17.13
CA GLN A 87 -9.68 9.71 15.75
C GLN A 87 -9.11 11.10 15.39
N ASP A 88 -8.81 11.92 16.40
CA ASP A 88 -8.19 13.24 16.30
C ASP A 88 -6.66 13.18 16.25
N GLU A 89 -6.05 12.03 16.57
CA GLU A 89 -4.59 11.86 16.64
C GLU A 89 -3.94 11.50 15.29
N GLY A 90 -4.59 11.85 14.17
CA GLY A 90 -4.13 11.48 12.82
C GLY A 90 -2.75 12.01 12.46
N LYS A 91 -2.36 13.19 12.97
CA LYS A 91 -1.01 13.73 12.77
C LYS A 91 0.04 12.85 13.46
N LEU A 92 -0.17 12.54 14.73
CA LEU A 92 0.74 11.73 15.53
C LEU A 92 0.86 10.31 14.97
N ALA A 93 -0.25 9.72 14.54
CA ALA A 93 -0.26 8.44 13.85
C ALA A 93 0.54 8.48 12.53
N LYS A 94 0.45 9.60 11.78
CA LYS A 94 1.22 9.79 10.53
C LYS A 94 2.72 9.92 10.80
N ASP A 95 3.11 10.65 11.84
CA ASP A 95 4.52 10.79 12.23
C ASP A 95 5.11 9.40 12.61
N ALA A 96 4.36 8.60 13.37
CA ALA A 96 4.75 7.22 13.72
C ALA A 96 4.79 6.29 12.50
N ALA A 97 3.85 6.43 11.56
CA ALA A 97 3.86 5.66 10.31
C ALA A 97 5.09 6.00 9.44
N ALA A 98 5.47 7.27 9.38
CA ALA A 98 6.68 7.71 8.67
C ALA A 98 7.94 7.12 9.29
N ALA A 99 8.06 7.14 10.62
CA ALA A 99 9.15 6.50 11.34
C ALA A 99 9.20 4.99 11.08
N GLY A 100 8.04 4.31 11.13
CA GLY A 100 7.93 2.87 10.88
C GLY A 100 8.34 2.48 9.47
N CYS A 101 7.89 3.25 8.47
CA CYS A 101 8.30 3.04 7.08
C CYS A 101 9.81 3.25 6.89
N SER A 102 10.39 4.26 7.54
CA SER A 102 11.84 4.46 7.51
C SER A 102 12.60 3.31 8.16
N ALA A 103 12.10 2.76 9.27
CA ALA A 103 12.66 1.57 9.92
C ALA A 103 12.57 0.33 9.00
N ALA A 104 11.51 0.25 8.20
CA ALA A 104 11.34 -0.73 7.13
C ALA A 104 12.21 -0.47 5.89
N ARG A 105 13.13 0.51 5.90
CA ARG A 105 13.98 0.89 4.75
C ARG A 105 13.21 1.46 3.55
N GLY A 106 11.96 1.86 3.75
CA GLY A 106 11.15 2.56 2.76
C GLY A 106 11.16 4.07 2.94
N ARG A 107 10.49 4.75 2.01
CA ARG A 107 10.18 6.17 2.00
C ARG A 107 8.67 6.34 2.16
N PHE A 108 8.30 7.16 3.14
CA PHE A 108 6.90 7.45 3.42
C PHE A 108 6.34 8.55 2.51
N ASP A 109 5.19 8.32 1.87
CA ASP A 109 4.42 9.37 1.19
C ASP A 109 3.53 10.10 2.21
N GLY A 110 4.01 11.25 2.71
CA GLY A 110 3.28 12.09 3.66
C GLY A 110 1.94 12.63 3.14
N ARG A 111 1.71 12.58 1.82
CA ARG A 111 0.44 12.99 1.20
C ARG A 111 -0.57 11.85 1.11
N ALA A 112 -0.20 10.59 1.39
CA ALA A 112 -1.16 9.50 1.45
C ALA A 112 -2.25 9.78 2.52
N PHE A 113 -3.48 9.39 2.21
CA PHE A 113 -4.59 9.45 3.16
C PHE A 113 -4.38 8.46 4.30
N GLY A 114 -4.63 8.92 5.52
CA GLY A 114 -4.75 8.08 6.70
C GLY A 114 -6.21 7.86 7.04
N VAL A 115 -6.56 6.64 7.46
CA VAL A 115 -7.90 6.28 7.92
C VAL A 115 -7.81 5.73 9.33
N TYR A 116 -8.70 6.22 10.21
CA TYR A 116 -8.90 5.61 11.52
C TYR A 116 -9.78 4.37 11.36
N ALA A 117 -9.20 3.19 11.59
CA ALA A 117 -9.87 1.90 11.42
C ALA A 117 -10.64 1.44 12.68
N GLY A 118 -10.67 2.27 13.74
CA GLY A 118 -11.27 1.92 15.03
C GLY A 118 -10.29 1.20 15.95
N GLY A 119 -10.65 1.06 17.23
CA GLY A 119 -9.87 0.31 18.22
C GLY A 119 -8.44 0.82 18.46
N GLY A 120 -8.17 2.11 18.22
CA GLY A 120 -6.85 2.70 18.34
C GLY A 120 -5.90 2.42 17.18
N LEU A 121 -6.42 1.97 16.04
CA LEU A 121 -5.65 1.64 14.85
C LEU A 121 -5.79 2.74 13.78
N TRP A 122 -4.65 3.24 13.31
CA TRP A 122 -4.56 4.06 12.11
C TRP A 122 -3.95 3.27 10.96
N GLN A 123 -4.47 3.47 9.75
CA GLN A 123 -4.01 2.80 8.54
C GLN A 123 -3.67 3.82 7.46
N PHE A 124 -2.51 3.64 6.83
CA PHE A 124 -1.99 4.46 5.73
C PHE A 124 -1.68 3.53 4.56
N ALA A 125 -2.68 3.29 3.69
CA ALA A 125 -2.52 2.44 2.51
C ALA A 125 -1.62 3.12 1.47
N GLY A 126 -0.81 2.33 0.75
CA GLY A 126 0.09 2.85 -0.29
C GLY A 126 1.17 3.81 0.18
N ALA A 127 1.36 3.96 1.49
CA ALA A 127 2.15 5.06 2.05
C ALA A 127 3.65 4.75 2.18
N CYS A 128 4.10 3.50 1.98
CA CYS A 128 5.50 3.10 2.17
C CYS A 128 6.09 2.38 0.95
N ALA A 129 7.17 2.89 0.35
CA ALA A 129 7.79 2.35 -0.88
C ALA A 129 9.26 2.73 -1.06
#